data_AF-A0A073CLZ9-F1
#
_entry.id   AF-A0A073CLZ9-F1
#
_cell.length_a   1.000
_cell.length_b   1.000
_cell.length_c   1.000
_cell.angle_alpha   90.00
_cell.angle_beta   90.00
_cell.angle_gamma   90.00
#
_symmetry.space_group_name_H-M   'P 1'
#
loop_
_entity.id
_entity.type
_entity.pdbx_description
1 polymer ?
#
loop_
_entity_poly.entity_id
_entity_poly.type
_entity_poly.pdbx_seq_one_letter_code
_entity_poly.pdbx_strand_id
1 'polypeptide(L)'
;MTPIEFFSPIFSVANLPPVLSQLDALPSISSNWLFLLVVVILVLLVYFLNKNQVKAVQNISEQALQIQGKVIDQVQEQTTEIAAVAQEKINLILEEYQKFLPYAEQLGLKVDSFSIEAGVLPQIKTSLRGSIDNIKNEMIEQIKSENNNNKLLVAVLNAILLAKKCNDKLESVYISLFKDIIIDIKLGIPPAISVRFQ
;
A
#
# COMPACT_ATOMS: atom_id res chain seq x y z
N MET A 1 14.28 -24.99 24.85
CA MET A 1 15.39 -25.48 24.00
C MET A 1 16.01 -24.26 23.35
N THR A 2 16.88 -23.60 24.11
CA THR A 2 18.35 -23.53 23.99
C THR A 2 18.79 -22.36 23.10
N PRO A 3 19.45 -21.33 23.67
CA PRO A 3 19.93 -20.17 22.95
C PRO A 3 21.18 -20.50 22.12
N ILE A 4 21.30 -19.87 20.95
CA ILE A 4 22.46 -19.97 20.06
C ILE A 4 23.52 -18.97 20.54
N GLU A 5 24.71 -19.49 20.81
CA GLU A 5 25.84 -18.78 21.40
C GLU A 5 26.53 -17.81 20.42
N PHE A 6 26.93 -16.66 20.97
CA PHE A 6 27.84 -15.70 20.36
C PHE A 6 29.24 -16.33 20.18
N PHE A 7 29.65 -16.54 18.93
CA PHE A 7 31.03 -16.89 18.59
C PHE A 7 31.91 -15.64 18.59
N SER A 8 32.80 -15.53 19.59
CA SER A 8 33.95 -14.62 19.58
C SER A 8 35.14 -15.27 18.86
N PRO A 9 35.79 -14.63 17.87
CA PRO A 9 37.07 -15.12 17.36
C PRO A 9 38.21 -14.77 18.33
N ILE A 10 38.76 -15.83 18.90
CA ILE A 10 40.03 -15.92 19.59
C ILE A 10 41.15 -15.54 18.59
N PHE A 11 41.82 -14.42 18.80
CA PHE A 11 43.18 -14.24 18.29
C PHE A 11 44.12 -14.01 19.46
N SER A 12 44.63 -15.13 19.98
CA SER A 12 45.72 -15.21 20.93
C SER A 12 47.03 -14.91 20.21
N VAL A 13 47.73 -13.85 20.64
CA VAL A 13 49.04 -13.41 20.12
C VAL A 13 50.12 -14.31 20.70
N ALA A 14 50.18 -15.58 20.28
CA ALA A 14 51.13 -16.53 20.85
C ALA A 14 51.90 -17.38 19.83
N ASN A 15 51.80 -17.13 18.52
CA ASN A 15 52.61 -17.87 17.54
C ASN A 15 53.04 -16.97 16.38
N LEU A 16 54.25 -16.43 16.47
CA LEU A 16 55.03 -15.91 15.34
C LEU A 16 56.34 -16.72 15.25
N PRO A 17 56.75 -17.17 14.05
CA PRO A 17 57.97 -17.95 13.87
C PRO A 17 59.24 -17.11 14.10
N PRO A 18 60.37 -17.73 14.47
CA PRO A 18 61.61 -17.03 14.74
C PRO A 18 62.30 -16.69 13.42
N VAL A 19 61.97 -15.52 12.85
CA VAL A 19 62.74 -14.96 11.72
C VAL A 19 63.29 -13.60 12.17
N LEU A 20 64.17 -13.63 13.16
CA LEU A 20 64.83 -12.43 13.69
C LEU A 20 66.23 -12.75 14.22
N SER A 21 66.96 -13.64 13.54
CA SER A 21 68.31 -14.05 13.98
C SER A 21 69.42 -13.67 13.01
N GLN A 22 69.16 -12.85 12.00
CA GLN A 22 70.21 -12.40 11.07
C GLN A 22 69.98 -10.95 10.65
N LEU A 23 70.32 -10.02 11.55
CA LEU A 23 70.58 -8.64 11.15
C LEU A 23 71.76 -8.05 11.95
N ASP A 24 72.80 -8.87 12.14
CA ASP A 24 74.10 -8.42 12.65
C ASP A 24 75.01 -8.07 11.48
N ALA A 25 74.81 -6.90 10.88
CA ALA A 25 75.84 -6.12 10.20
C ALA A 25 75.23 -4.89 9.51
N LEU A 26 75.06 -3.80 10.25
CA LEU A 26 75.02 -2.47 9.65
C LEU A 26 75.97 -1.55 10.43
N PRO A 27 76.84 -0.78 9.73
CA PRO A 27 77.76 0.14 10.38
C PRO A 27 76.99 1.25 11.08
N SER A 28 77.58 1.82 12.12
CA SER A 28 77.04 2.86 12.99
C SER A 28 76.70 4.15 12.22
N ILE A 29 75.55 4.15 11.56
CA ILE A 29 74.90 5.37 11.05
C ILE A 29 74.35 6.10 12.28
N SER A 30 74.80 7.33 12.50
CA SER A 30 74.38 8.15 13.64
C SER A 30 72.84 8.17 13.75
N SER A 31 72.34 7.95 14.96
CA SER A 31 70.92 7.81 15.33
C SER A 31 69.96 8.74 14.56
N ASN A 32 70.36 9.99 14.31
CA ASN A 32 69.53 11.00 13.64
C ASN A 32 69.14 10.66 12.19
N TRP A 33 69.95 9.90 11.44
CA TRP A 33 69.65 9.51 10.06
C TRP A 33 68.60 8.39 9.97
N LEU A 34 68.62 7.46 10.92
CA LEU A 34 67.59 6.41 11.03
C LEU A 34 66.23 7.01 11.39
N PHE A 35 66.20 7.99 12.30
CA PHE A 35 64.98 8.72 12.63
C PHE A 35 64.38 9.45 11.43
N LEU A 36 65.20 10.12 10.61
CA LEU A 36 64.73 10.79 9.39
C LEU A 36 64.11 9.81 8.39
N LEU A 37 64.75 8.65 8.18
CA LEU A 37 64.24 7.61 7.29
C LEU A 37 62.90 7.05 7.78
N VAL A 38 62.77 6.78 9.09
CA VAL A 38 61.52 6.29 9.68
C VAL A 38 60.39 7.31 9.54
N VAL A 39 60.66 8.60 9.77
CA VAL A 39 59.65 9.66 9.60
C VAL A 39 59.20 9.80 8.14
N VAL A 40 60.13 9.75 7.19
CA VAL A 40 59.80 9.80 5.75
C VAL A 40 58.95 8.61 5.32
N ILE A 41 59.28 7.40 5.80
CA ILE A 41 58.48 6.19 5.53
C ILE A 41 57.08 6.32 6.13
N LEU A 42 56.95 6.84 7.36
CA LEU A 42 55.66 7.06 8.01
C LEU A 42 54.79 8.07 7.23
N VAL A 43 55.39 9.17 6.76
CA VAL A 43 54.69 10.18 5.94
C VAL A 43 54.25 9.58 4.60
N LEU A 44 55.11 8.81 3.94
CA LEU A 44 54.75 8.12 2.69
C LEU A 44 53.66 7.08 2.89
N LEU A 45 53.69 6.34 4.01
CA LEU A 45 52.69 5.33 4.34
C LEU A 45 51.34 5.97 4.66
N VAL A 46 51.31 7.07 5.42
CA VAL A 46 50.09 7.87 5.64
C VAL A 46 49.55 8.45 4.33
N TYR A 47 50.42 9.01 3.48
CA TYR A 47 50.02 9.55 2.18
C TYR A 47 49.45 8.47 1.25
N PHE A 48 50.07 7.29 1.23
CA PHE A 48 49.63 6.16 0.40
C PHE A 48 48.30 5.57 0.89
N LEU A 49 48.13 5.42 2.22
CA LEU A 49 46.87 4.97 2.82
C LEU A 49 45.72 5.96 2.57
N ASN A 50 45.97 7.27 2.66
CA ASN A 50 44.96 8.29 2.43
C ASN A 50 44.51 8.32 0.96
N LYS A 51 45.45 8.25 0.00
CA LYS A 51 45.16 8.30 -1.44
C LYS A 51 44.29 7.13 -1.93
N ASN A 52 44.36 5.97 -1.28
CA ASN A 52 43.61 4.78 -1.67
C ASN A 52 42.13 4.83 -1.23
N GLN A 53 41.82 5.49 -0.10
CA GLN A 53 40.45 5.64 0.40
C GLN A 53 39.61 6.58 -0.47
N VAL A 54 40.21 7.65 -1.00
CA VAL A 54 39.51 8.66 -1.81
C VAL A 54 38.92 8.08 -3.10
N LYS A 55 39.64 7.13 -3.74
CA LYS A 55 39.17 6.48 -4.97
C LYS A 55 38.04 5.48 -4.72
N ALA A 56 38.07 4.77 -3.59
CA ALA A 56 37.02 3.84 -3.24
C ALA A 56 35.69 4.57 -2.94
N VAL A 57 35.76 5.72 -2.26
CA VAL A 57 34.57 6.51 -1.89
C VAL A 57 33.89 7.17 -3.10
N GLN A 58 34.65 7.66 -4.09
CA GLN A 58 34.08 8.27 -5.30
C GLN A 58 33.28 7.27 -6.14
N ASN A 59 33.80 6.05 -6.30
CA ASN A 59 33.14 5.00 -7.08
C ASN A 59 31.84 4.50 -6.41
N ILE A 60 31.81 4.49 -5.08
CA ILE A 60 30.61 4.14 -4.29
C ILE A 60 29.55 5.25 -4.38
N SER A 61 29.96 6.53 -4.41
CA SER A 61 29.00 7.64 -4.55
C SER A 61 28.33 7.71 -5.91
N GLU A 62 29.04 7.36 -6.99
CA GLU A 62 28.45 7.31 -8.35
C GLU A 62 27.50 6.12 -8.53
N GLN A 63 27.84 4.96 -7.94
CA GLN A 63 26.94 3.81 -7.94
C GLN A 63 25.68 4.04 -7.09
N ALA A 64 25.80 4.75 -5.95
CA ALA A 64 24.66 5.09 -5.11
C ALA A 64 23.67 6.07 -5.79
N LEU A 65 24.17 7.02 -6.58
CA LEU A 65 23.34 7.96 -7.34
C LEU A 65 22.59 7.28 -8.49
N GLN A 66 23.22 6.32 -9.18
CA GLN A 66 22.56 5.56 -10.25
C GLN A 66 21.51 4.58 -9.71
N ILE A 67 21.74 3.99 -8.54
CA ILE A 67 20.75 3.13 -7.87
C ILE A 67 19.56 3.95 -7.37
N GLN A 68 19.77 5.17 -6.84
CA GLN A 68 18.66 6.06 -6.46
C GLN A 68 17.82 6.48 -7.67
N GLY A 69 18.45 6.93 -8.76
CA GLY A 69 17.70 7.35 -9.96
C GLY A 69 16.85 6.23 -10.54
N LYS A 70 17.43 5.04 -10.73
CA LYS A 70 16.73 3.91 -11.35
C LYS A 70 15.60 3.34 -10.49
N VAL A 71 15.76 3.35 -9.16
CA VAL A 71 14.71 2.88 -8.23
C VAL A 71 13.58 3.90 -8.10
N ILE A 72 13.89 5.20 -8.08
CA ILE A 72 12.86 6.26 -8.04
C ILE A 72 12.03 6.24 -9.33
N ASP A 73 12.67 6.13 -10.49
CA ASP A 73 11.97 6.11 -11.78
C ASP A 73 11.07 4.87 -11.92
N GLN A 74 11.55 3.68 -11.54
CA GLN A 74 10.74 2.45 -11.60
C GLN A 74 9.57 2.45 -10.61
N VAL A 75 9.75 3.00 -9.41
CA VAL A 75 8.66 3.11 -8.41
C VAL A 75 7.65 4.19 -8.83
N GLN A 76 8.11 5.27 -9.45
CA GLN A 76 7.24 6.35 -9.92
C GLN A 76 6.41 5.93 -11.14
N GLU A 77 6.97 5.17 -12.06
CA GLU A 77 6.26 4.64 -13.23
C GLU A 77 5.15 3.67 -12.80
N GLN A 78 5.47 2.70 -11.92
CA GLN A 78 4.48 1.76 -11.38
C GLN A 78 3.36 2.43 -10.57
N THR A 79 3.68 3.46 -9.78
CA THR A 79 2.66 4.19 -9.00
C THR A 79 1.76 5.04 -9.90
N THR A 80 2.29 5.60 -10.99
CA THR A 80 1.50 6.36 -11.97
C THR A 80 0.54 5.46 -12.74
N GLU A 81 0.98 4.27 -13.15
CA GLU A 81 0.12 3.28 -13.81
C GLU A 81 -1.00 2.78 -12.90
N ILE A 82 -0.69 2.46 -11.62
CA ILE A 82 -1.70 2.03 -10.63
C ILE A 82 -2.72 3.14 -10.38
N ALA A 83 -2.28 4.40 -10.26
CA ALA A 83 -3.16 5.54 -10.08
C ALA A 83 -4.10 5.76 -11.28
N ALA A 84 -3.58 5.63 -12.50
CA ALA A 84 -4.39 5.74 -13.72
C ALA A 84 -5.46 4.65 -13.81
N VAL A 85 -5.09 3.39 -13.54
CA VAL A 85 -6.03 2.26 -13.52
C VAL A 85 -7.09 2.41 -12.42
N ALA A 86 -6.70 2.91 -11.24
CA ALA A 86 -7.63 3.18 -10.14
C ALA A 86 -8.62 4.30 -10.52
N GLN A 87 -8.15 5.37 -11.16
CA GLN A 87 -9.01 6.47 -11.61
C GLN A 87 -10.03 6.01 -12.66
N GLU A 88 -9.60 5.21 -13.64
CA GLU A 88 -10.48 4.67 -14.66
C GLU A 88 -11.58 3.79 -14.03
N LYS A 89 -11.22 2.93 -13.07
CA LYS A 89 -12.19 2.10 -12.34
C LYS A 89 -13.17 2.91 -11.52
N ILE A 90 -12.73 3.97 -10.84
CA ILE A 90 -13.63 4.89 -10.12
C ILE A 90 -14.61 5.55 -11.09
N ASN A 91 -14.14 6.02 -12.26
CA ASN A 91 -14.98 6.70 -13.23
C ASN A 91 -16.10 5.78 -13.73
N LEU A 92 -15.77 4.52 -14.08
CA LEU A 92 -16.77 3.53 -14.49
C LEU A 92 -17.83 3.29 -13.40
N ILE A 93 -17.41 3.21 -12.14
CA ILE A 93 -18.32 3.03 -11.01
C ILE A 93 -19.22 4.27 -10.82
N LEU A 94 -18.64 5.48 -10.93
CA LEU A 94 -19.39 6.73 -10.82
C LEU A 94 -20.42 6.87 -11.94
N GLU A 95 -20.09 6.47 -13.17
CA GLU A 95 -21.03 6.45 -14.29
C GLU A 95 -22.22 5.51 -14.05
N GLU A 96 -21.97 4.31 -13.50
CA GLU A 96 -23.04 3.38 -13.14
C GLU A 96 -23.91 3.94 -12.01
N TYR A 97 -23.28 4.57 -11.01
CA TYR A 97 -23.99 5.23 -9.91
C TYR A 97 -24.85 6.42 -10.39
N GLN A 98 -24.32 7.27 -11.27
CA GLN A 98 -25.07 8.38 -11.87
C GLN A 98 -26.30 7.90 -12.63
N LYS A 99 -26.21 6.77 -13.33
CA LYS A 99 -27.36 6.16 -14.02
C LYS A 99 -28.38 5.57 -13.05
N PHE A 100 -27.96 5.16 -11.86
CA PHE A 100 -28.82 4.60 -10.82
C PHE A 100 -29.62 5.68 -10.07
N LEU A 101 -29.01 6.84 -9.79
CA LEU A 101 -29.60 7.88 -8.94
C LEU A 101 -31.02 8.34 -9.32
N PRO A 102 -31.33 8.61 -10.61
CA PRO A 102 -32.69 9.03 -10.99
C PRO A 102 -33.76 8.00 -10.63
N TYR A 103 -33.47 6.71 -10.78
CA TYR A 103 -34.38 5.63 -10.41
C TYR A 103 -34.52 5.49 -8.90
N ALA A 104 -33.43 5.73 -8.17
CA ALA A 104 -33.47 5.74 -6.71
C ALA A 104 -34.39 6.86 -6.20
N GLU A 105 -34.27 8.06 -6.75
CA GLU A 105 -35.14 9.19 -6.43
C GLU A 105 -36.60 8.91 -6.82
N GLN A 106 -36.83 8.29 -7.99
CA GLN A 106 -38.17 7.88 -8.44
C GLN A 106 -38.85 6.93 -7.43
N LEU A 107 -38.07 6.05 -6.80
CA LEU A 107 -38.52 5.12 -5.76
C LEU A 107 -38.70 5.79 -4.38
N GLY A 108 -38.46 7.09 -4.27
CA GLY A 108 -38.52 7.82 -3.00
C GLY A 108 -37.28 7.58 -2.11
N LEU A 109 -36.19 7.06 -2.66
CA LEU A 109 -34.92 6.91 -1.97
C LEU A 109 -34.14 8.23 -2.04
N LYS A 110 -33.58 8.65 -0.91
CA LYS A 110 -32.71 9.83 -0.79
C LYS A 110 -31.32 9.37 -0.37
N VAL A 111 -30.29 10.02 -0.91
CA VAL A 111 -28.91 9.77 -0.48
C VAL A 111 -28.76 10.26 0.97
N ASP A 112 -28.42 9.33 1.86
CA ASP A 112 -28.19 9.57 3.30
C ASP A 112 -26.69 9.77 3.56
N SER A 113 -25.83 9.00 2.88
CA SER A 113 -24.38 9.17 2.95
C SER A 113 -23.69 8.83 1.63
N PHE A 114 -22.52 9.44 1.40
CA PHE A 114 -21.65 9.17 0.27
C PHE A 114 -20.19 9.36 0.69
N SER A 115 -19.34 8.39 0.39
CA SER A 115 -17.92 8.37 0.73
C SER A 115 -17.13 7.67 -0.37
N ILE A 116 -15.92 8.16 -0.63
CA ILE A 116 -14.97 7.56 -1.56
C ILE A 116 -13.73 7.18 -0.77
N GLU A 117 -13.34 5.92 -0.85
CA GLU A 117 -12.11 5.39 -0.28
C GLU A 117 -11.10 5.17 -1.41
N ALA A 118 -10.06 5.98 -1.43
CA ALA A 118 -8.94 5.84 -2.34
C ALA A 118 -7.87 4.94 -1.70
N GLY A 119 -7.53 3.85 -2.39
CA GLY A 119 -6.53 2.88 -1.98
C GLY A 119 -6.10 2.04 -3.19
N VAL A 120 -5.35 0.95 -2.96
CA VAL A 120 -4.94 0.03 -4.05
C VAL A 120 -6.16 -0.48 -4.84
N LEU A 121 -7.27 -0.72 -4.13
CA LEU A 121 -8.58 -0.97 -4.73
C LEU A 121 -9.53 0.13 -4.28
N PRO A 122 -9.92 1.06 -5.18
CA PRO A 122 -10.82 2.12 -4.82
C PRO A 122 -12.24 1.60 -4.57
N GLN A 123 -12.96 2.28 -3.69
CA GLN A 123 -14.33 1.91 -3.32
C GLN A 123 -15.21 3.13 -3.07
N ILE A 124 -16.46 3.09 -3.54
CA ILE A 124 -17.50 4.06 -3.16
C ILE A 124 -18.43 3.40 -2.16
N LYS A 125 -18.72 4.09 -1.06
CA LYS A 125 -19.71 3.70 -0.06
C LYS A 125 -20.81 4.73 -0.04
N THR A 126 -22.05 4.30 -0.22
CA THR A 126 -23.21 5.18 -0.15
C THR A 126 -24.33 4.49 0.61
N SER A 127 -25.10 5.27 1.33
CA SER A 127 -26.35 4.83 1.94
C SER A 127 -27.49 5.62 1.32
N LEU A 128 -28.58 4.94 0.97
CA LEU A 128 -29.83 5.57 0.57
C LEU A 128 -30.92 5.21 1.58
N ARG A 129 -31.76 6.17 1.91
CA ARG A 129 -32.88 6.03 2.83
C ARG A 129 -34.19 6.28 2.09
N GLY A 130 -35.20 5.44 2.30
CA GLY A 130 -36.56 5.71 1.86
C GLY A 130 -37.58 5.18 2.85
N SER A 131 -38.81 5.67 2.74
CA SER A 131 -39.92 5.13 3.52
C SER A 131 -40.44 3.84 2.87
N ILE A 132 -40.67 2.81 3.68
CA ILE A 132 -41.17 1.50 3.21
C ILE A 132 -42.49 1.66 2.44
N ASP A 133 -43.37 2.55 2.92
CA ASP A 133 -44.70 2.80 2.35
C ASP A 133 -44.65 3.47 0.97
N ASN A 134 -43.62 4.27 0.71
CA ASN A 134 -43.46 4.98 -0.56
C ASN A 134 -42.92 4.08 -1.68
N ILE A 135 -42.24 3.00 -1.32
CA ILE A 135 -41.61 2.09 -2.26
C ILE A 135 -42.64 1.04 -2.69
N LYS A 136 -43.17 1.14 -3.92
CA LYS A 136 -44.19 0.20 -4.44
C LYS A 136 -43.55 -0.97 -5.18
N ASN A 137 -44.06 -2.19 -4.95
CA ASN A 137 -43.50 -3.41 -5.58
C ASN A 137 -43.69 -3.37 -7.10
N GLU A 138 -44.83 -2.85 -7.57
CA GLU A 138 -45.17 -2.73 -8.98
C GLU A 138 -44.19 -1.79 -9.70
N MET A 139 -43.81 -0.70 -9.03
CA MET A 139 -42.86 0.27 -9.55
C MET A 139 -41.45 -0.32 -9.64
N ILE A 140 -41.04 -1.12 -8.65
CA ILE A 140 -39.76 -1.83 -8.71
C ILE A 140 -39.73 -2.80 -9.89
N GLU A 141 -40.77 -3.61 -10.06
CA GLU A 141 -40.85 -4.58 -11.16
C GLU A 141 -40.87 -3.88 -12.54
N GLN A 142 -41.59 -2.77 -12.67
CA GLN A 142 -41.58 -1.94 -13.88
C GLN A 142 -40.17 -1.45 -14.22
N ILE A 143 -39.51 -0.75 -13.29
CA ILE A 143 -38.16 -0.20 -13.52
C ILE A 143 -37.18 -1.33 -13.86
N LYS A 144 -37.28 -2.48 -13.18
CA LYS A 144 -36.42 -3.65 -13.44
C LYS A 144 -36.61 -4.20 -14.85
N SER A 145 -37.85 -4.29 -15.34
CA SER A 145 -38.17 -4.76 -16.70
C SER A 145 -37.66 -3.82 -17.79
N GLU A 146 -37.72 -2.52 -17.55
CA GLU A 146 -37.30 -1.48 -18.50
C GLU A 146 -35.76 -1.30 -18.52
N ASN A 147 -35.07 -1.72 -17.45
CA ASN A 147 -33.64 -1.47 -17.24
C ASN A 147 -32.84 -2.73 -16.89
N ASN A 148 -33.19 -3.87 -17.46
CA ASN A 148 -32.51 -5.17 -17.26
C ASN A 148 -30.99 -5.16 -17.54
N ASN A 149 -30.52 -4.20 -18.34
CA ASN A 149 -29.10 -4.05 -18.68
C ASN A 149 -28.26 -3.35 -17.58
N ASN A 150 -28.89 -2.67 -16.61
CA ASN A 150 -28.19 -2.01 -15.51
C ASN A 150 -28.06 -2.97 -14.31
N LYS A 151 -26.90 -3.63 -14.20
CA LYS A 151 -26.67 -4.68 -13.20
C LYS A 151 -26.75 -4.15 -11.77
N LEU A 152 -26.17 -2.99 -11.48
CA LEU A 152 -26.27 -2.36 -10.15
C LEU A 152 -27.73 -2.09 -9.78
N LEU A 153 -28.47 -1.42 -10.68
CA LEU A 153 -29.87 -1.10 -10.45
C LEU A 153 -30.68 -2.38 -10.17
N VAL A 154 -30.59 -3.38 -11.05
CA VAL A 154 -31.32 -4.65 -10.87
C VAL A 154 -30.95 -5.33 -9.54
N ALA A 155 -29.67 -5.31 -9.15
CA ALA A 155 -29.22 -5.89 -7.89
C ALA A 155 -29.80 -5.15 -6.68
N VAL A 156 -29.81 -3.81 -6.70
CA VAL A 156 -30.42 -2.99 -5.64
C VAL A 156 -31.92 -3.26 -5.56
N LEU A 157 -32.63 -3.26 -6.69
CA LEU A 157 -34.07 -3.52 -6.75
C LEU A 157 -34.43 -4.90 -6.20
N ASN A 158 -33.65 -5.94 -6.54
CA ASN A 158 -33.84 -7.28 -5.99
C ASN A 158 -33.60 -7.32 -4.47
N ALA A 159 -32.60 -6.59 -3.97
CA ALA A 159 -32.33 -6.50 -2.54
C ALA A 159 -33.47 -5.81 -1.79
N ILE A 160 -34.04 -4.74 -2.36
CA ILE A 160 -35.22 -4.05 -1.81
C ILE A 160 -36.43 -4.99 -1.78
N LEU A 161 -36.74 -5.70 -2.87
CA LEU A 161 -37.85 -6.65 -2.92
C LEU A 161 -37.70 -7.76 -1.86
N LEU A 162 -36.48 -8.29 -1.71
CA LEU A 162 -36.18 -9.30 -0.70
C LEU A 162 -36.40 -8.74 0.71
N ALA A 163 -35.89 -7.54 0.98
CA ALA A 163 -36.08 -6.88 2.26
C ALA A 163 -37.57 -6.64 2.55
N LYS A 164 -38.32 -6.07 1.61
CA LYS A 164 -39.77 -5.88 1.76
C LYS A 164 -40.51 -7.18 2.04
N LYS A 165 -40.21 -8.25 1.31
CA LYS A 165 -40.78 -9.57 1.58
C LYS A 165 -40.45 -10.09 2.98
N CYS A 166 -39.26 -9.78 3.51
CA CYS A 166 -38.92 -10.06 4.90
C CYS A 166 -39.72 -9.19 5.87
N ASN A 167 -39.87 -7.89 5.60
CA ASN A 167 -40.67 -6.98 6.41
C ASN A 167 -42.14 -7.42 6.49
N ASP A 168 -42.78 -7.71 5.35
CA ASP A 168 -44.18 -8.14 5.27
C ASP A 168 -44.42 -9.41 6.11
N LYS A 169 -43.46 -10.34 6.11
CA LYS A 169 -43.50 -11.53 6.95
C LYS A 169 -43.37 -11.22 8.43
N LEU A 170 -42.54 -10.25 8.80
CA LEU A 170 -42.36 -9.84 10.19
C LEU A 170 -43.56 -9.04 10.72
N GLU A 171 -44.15 -8.16 9.92
CA GLU A 171 -45.38 -7.42 10.26
C GLU A 171 -46.59 -8.34 10.42
N SER A 172 -46.63 -9.48 9.71
CA SER A 172 -47.67 -10.49 9.93
C SER A 172 -47.63 -11.12 11.34
N VAL A 173 -46.52 -10.95 12.07
CA VAL A 173 -46.28 -11.52 13.41
C VAL A 173 -46.18 -10.44 14.50
N TYR A 174 -45.79 -9.20 14.18
CA TYR A 174 -45.60 -8.08 15.13
C TYR A 174 -46.14 -6.73 14.61
N ILE A 175 -46.43 -5.79 15.51
CA ILE A 175 -46.80 -4.39 15.21
C ILE A 175 -45.72 -3.74 14.32
N SER A 176 -46.11 -3.04 13.25
CA SER A 176 -45.20 -2.35 12.29
C SER A 176 -44.08 -1.58 13.01
N LEU A 177 -42.89 -2.20 13.06
CA LEU A 177 -41.73 -1.74 13.86
C LEU A 177 -40.84 -0.76 13.08
N PHE A 178 -40.85 -0.86 11.76
CA PHE A 178 -39.91 -0.17 10.88
C PHE A 178 -40.64 0.77 9.95
N LYS A 179 -40.13 1.99 9.80
CA LYS A 179 -40.72 3.01 8.91
C LYS A 179 -39.86 3.27 7.69
N ASP A 180 -38.55 3.17 7.89
CA ASP A 180 -37.55 3.47 6.89
C ASP A 180 -36.79 2.20 6.49
N ILE A 181 -36.39 2.17 5.24
CA ILE A 181 -35.41 1.23 4.69
C ILE A 181 -34.13 1.99 4.37
N ILE A 182 -33.00 1.43 4.77
CA ILE A 182 -31.67 1.94 4.43
C ILE A 182 -30.95 0.92 3.57
N ILE A 183 -30.48 1.36 2.42
CA ILE A 183 -29.76 0.57 1.43
C ILE A 183 -28.32 1.05 1.45
N ASP A 184 -27.39 0.23 1.93
CA ASP A 184 -25.97 0.50 1.73
C ASP A 184 -25.49 -0.16 0.45
N ILE A 185 -24.79 0.64 -0.35
CA ILE A 185 -24.15 0.19 -1.56
C ILE A 185 -22.65 0.44 -1.39
N LYS A 186 -21.89 -0.65 -1.48
CA LYS A 186 -20.43 -0.65 -1.54
C LYS A 186 -20.04 -0.98 -2.98
N LEU A 187 -19.76 0.05 -3.76
CA LEU A 187 -19.29 -0.11 -5.13
C LEU A 187 -17.78 -0.26 -5.11
N GLY A 188 -17.32 -1.51 -5.08
CA GLY A 188 -15.93 -1.92 -5.26
C GLY A 188 -15.88 -3.10 -6.22
N ILE A 189 -14.74 -3.77 -6.30
CA ILE A 189 -14.59 -5.02 -7.08
C ILE A 189 -14.44 -6.18 -6.09
N PRO A 190 -15.48 -7.00 -5.83
CA PRO A 190 -16.86 -6.96 -6.34
C PRO A 190 -17.80 -6.01 -5.56
N PRO A 191 -18.94 -5.57 -6.15
CA PRO A 191 -19.90 -4.72 -5.46
C PRO A 191 -20.67 -5.51 -4.38
N ALA A 192 -21.04 -4.84 -3.30
CA ALA A 192 -21.86 -5.40 -2.24
C ALA A 192 -23.02 -4.47 -1.89
N ILE A 193 -24.20 -5.05 -1.68
CA ILE A 193 -25.43 -4.33 -1.35
C ILE A 193 -26.01 -4.95 -0.08
N SER A 194 -26.31 -4.11 0.90
CA SER A 194 -27.01 -4.53 2.12
C SER A 194 -28.22 -3.64 2.35
N VAL A 195 -29.29 -4.24 2.86
CA VAL A 195 -30.54 -3.53 3.17
C VAL A 195 -30.87 -3.78 4.64
N ARG A 196 -31.11 -2.70 5.37
CA ARG A 196 -31.48 -2.72 6.79
C ARG A 196 -32.70 -1.85 7.03
N PHE A 197 -33.39 -2.08 8.14
CA PHE A 197 -34.55 -1.32 8.55
C PHE A 197 -34.19 -0.34 9.66
N GLN A 198 -34.91 0.78 9.73
CA GLN A 198 -34.81 1.75 10.81
C GLN A 198 -36.20 2.13 11.36
#